data_AF-A0A420VRX6-F1
#
_entry.id   AF-A0A420VRX6-F1
#
_cell.length_a   1.000
_cell.length_b   1.000
_cell.length_c   1.000
_cell.angle_alpha   90.00
_cell.angle_beta   90.00
_cell.angle_gamma   90.00
#
_symmetry.space_group_name_H-M   'P 1'
#
loop_
_entity.id
_entity.type
_entity.pdbx_description
1 polymer ?
#
loop_
_entity_poly.entity_id
_entity_poly.type
_entity_poly.pdbx_seq_one_letter_code
_entity_poly.pdbx_strand_id
1 'polypeptide(L)'
;MKVTHVLGHNSNWNVESYLQHDIGDFFLITAFTHGARFDTKKGLLPILPFSMIDLQFYGKKTSGDITKGSLSEFPFHPANCSDEEVTSIYFDNCLKQAIKYQEDKGFKNIIIPHFYENEEVSDIVSTIKNINHHVAKNKLDGRKYFMTLAFANHIIIDKAKVEEILFCCTDMDICFDGYFVTCENKPETRKKLTTDIKILRNLSNVFKTLKIQQFETIYAYANWDAIVILAQTDIDYVTIGTYENLRKFDIVRFTEDQSGGGSKGYYFSEKLLNMVKANDLTSLRDLGQLDRIKNERNIFSDIILRRGYDWNIHKPDVNKNYLLSINRLLHAISAKADLSERKKYVQTLVQSAIDTYNELENNYVYLDNESGNYHLNIWKSYLASS
;
A
#
# COMPACT_ATOMS: atom_id res chain seq x y z
N MET A 1 5.35 13.07 -6.91
CA MET A 1 4.76 11.98 -6.10
C MET A 1 3.56 12.52 -5.35
N LYS A 2 2.48 11.75 -5.31
CA LYS A 2 1.22 12.00 -4.61
C LYS A 2 0.95 10.90 -3.58
N VAL A 3 0.37 11.25 -2.45
CA VAL A 3 0.00 10.32 -1.38
C VAL A 3 -1.48 9.98 -1.47
N THR A 4 -1.81 8.69 -1.55
CA THR A 4 -3.17 8.20 -1.75
C THR A 4 -3.70 7.50 -0.50
N HIS A 5 -4.75 8.01 0.13
CA HIS A 5 -5.39 7.37 1.27
C HIS A 5 -6.20 6.14 0.86
N VAL A 6 -5.80 4.95 1.34
CA VAL A 6 -6.62 3.73 1.20
C VAL A 6 -7.79 3.82 2.17
N LEU A 7 -9.01 3.80 1.63
CA LEU A 7 -10.23 3.89 2.40
C LEU A 7 -10.75 2.49 2.73
N GLY A 8 -10.71 2.15 4.02
CA GLY A 8 -11.36 0.97 4.59
C GLY A 8 -12.29 1.35 5.73
N HIS A 9 -12.37 0.48 6.74
CA HIS A 9 -13.15 0.77 7.95
C HIS A 9 -12.70 2.11 8.56
N ASN A 10 -13.63 2.88 9.14
CA ASN A 10 -13.38 4.24 9.64
C ASN A 10 -12.75 5.21 8.61
N SER A 11 -13.14 5.10 7.34
CA SER A 11 -12.72 6.01 6.26
C SER A 11 -12.89 7.50 6.56
N ASN A 12 -13.78 7.88 7.50
CA ASN A 12 -13.92 9.27 7.94
C ASN A 12 -12.61 9.83 8.52
N TRP A 13 -11.75 9.01 9.13
CA TRP A 13 -10.46 9.48 9.64
C TRP A 13 -9.54 9.94 8.52
N ASN A 14 -9.53 9.24 7.38
CA ASN A 14 -8.77 9.63 6.20
C ASN A 14 -9.33 10.94 5.62
N VAL A 15 -10.66 11.03 5.48
CA VAL A 15 -11.33 12.23 4.95
C VAL A 15 -11.10 13.44 5.85
N GLU A 16 -11.22 13.28 7.16
CA GLU A 16 -10.90 14.35 8.13
C GLU A 16 -9.42 14.73 8.08
N SER A 17 -8.51 13.76 7.95
CA SER A 17 -7.06 14.04 7.84
C SER A 17 -6.75 14.92 6.64
N TYR A 18 -7.38 14.65 5.51
CA TYR A 18 -7.26 15.48 4.32
C TYR A 18 -7.90 16.85 4.51
N LEU A 19 -9.19 16.91 4.86
CA LEU A 19 -9.95 18.16 4.90
C LEU A 19 -9.51 19.12 6.02
N GLN A 20 -9.02 18.60 7.15
CA GLN A 20 -8.70 19.42 8.33
C GLN A 20 -7.20 19.60 8.54
N HIS A 21 -6.37 18.71 8.00
CA HIS A 21 -4.93 18.69 8.28
C HIS A 21 -4.05 18.66 7.02
N ASP A 22 -4.65 18.71 5.82
CA ASP A 22 -3.91 18.71 4.54
C ASP A 22 -2.97 17.51 4.40
N ILE A 23 -3.46 16.34 4.81
CA ILE A 23 -2.73 15.06 4.73
C ILE A 23 -3.23 14.29 3.51
N GLY A 24 -2.33 14.04 2.56
CA GLY A 24 -2.58 13.27 1.34
C GLY A 24 -3.14 14.10 0.18
N ASP A 25 -3.18 13.48 -1.00
CA ASP A 25 -3.57 14.12 -2.26
C ASP A 25 -4.77 13.43 -2.94
N PHE A 26 -4.86 12.10 -2.79
CA PHE A 26 -5.84 11.25 -3.47
C PHE A 26 -6.46 10.23 -2.52
N PHE A 27 -7.52 9.57 -2.98
CA PHE A 27 -8.18 8.49 -2.25
C PHE A 27 -8.30 7.23 -3.09
N LEU A 28 -8.11 6.08 -2.47
CA LEU A 28 -8.38 4.77 -3.06
C LEU A 28 -9.55 4.13 -2.31
N ILE A 29 -10.72 4.14 -2.93
CA ILE A 29 -11.93 3.51 -2.42
C ILE A 29 -11.77 2.00 -2.58
N THR A 30 -11.92 1.25 -1.50
CA THR A 30 -11.92 -0.23 -1.57
C THR A 30 -13.34 -0.75 -1.74
N ALA A 31 -13.58 -1.50 -2.82
CA ALA A 31 -14.90 -2.05 -3.12
C ALA A 31 -15.44 -2.95 -2.00
N PHE A 32 -14.58 -3.74 -1.36
CA PHE A 32 -14.98 -4.64 -0.27
C PHE A 32 -15.63 -3.91 0.91
N THR A 33 -15.10 -2.73 1.30
CA THR A 33 -15.64 -1.96 2.43
C THR A 33 -16.78 -1.03 1.99
N HIS A 34 -16.69 -0.47 0.78
CA HIS A 34 -17.59 0.62 0.41
C HIS A 34 -18.79 0.21 -0.45
N GLY A 35 -18.70 -0.93 -1.15
CA GLY A 35 -19.76 -1.46 -2.00
C GLY A 35 -20.11 -0.59 -3.20
N ALA A 36 -21.09 -1.03 -3.98
CA ALA A 36 -21.45 -0.41 -5.26
C ALA A 36 -22.08 0.99 -5.09
N ARG A 37 -22.61 1.28 -3.89
CA ARG A 37 -23.26 2.54 -3.53
C ARG A 37 -22.35 3.52 -2.78
N PHE A 38 -21.03 3.38 -2.91
CA PHE A 38 -20.05 4.24 -2.24
C PHE A 38 -20.28 5.74 -2.52
N ASP A 39 -20.75 6.07 -3.72
CA ASP A 39 -21.04 7.41 -4.23
C ASP A 39 -22.28 8.05 -3.60
N THR A 40 -23.08 7.29 -2.86
CA THR A 40 -24.21 7.81 -2.08
C THR A 40 -23.83 8.15 -0.64
N LYS A 41 -22.63 7.75 -0.19
CA LYS A 41 -22.18 7.95 1.19
C LYS A 41 -21.77 9.40 1.40
N LYS A 42 -22.53 10.14 2.21
CA LYS A 42 -22.30 11.57 2.50
C LYS A 42 -20.85 11.90 2.87
N GLY A 43 -20.18 11.03 3.63
CA GLY A 43 -18.78 11.22 4.02
C GLY A 43 -17.76 11.11 2.88
N LEU A 44 -18.11 10.47 1.76
CA LEU A 44 -17.22 10.29 0.61
C LEU A 44 -17.48 11.31 -0.52
N LEU A 45 -18.68 11.89 -0.58
CA LEU A 45 -19.04 12.89 -1.61
C LEU A 45 -17.97 13.99 -1.79
N PRO A 46 -17.38 14.58 -0.72
CA PRO A 46 -16.39 15.65 -0.89
C PRO A 46 -15.10 15.20 -1.57
N ILE A 47 -14.78 13.91 -1.55
CA ILE A 47 -13.48 13.38 -2.01
C ILE A 47 -13.58 12.63 -3.36
N LEU A 48 -14.79 12.41 -3.88
CA LEU A 48 -15.01 11.68 -5.14
C LEU A 48 -14.21 12.25 -6.34
N PRO A 49 -14.07 13.58 -6.53
CA PRO A 49 -13.26 14.13 -7.62
C PRO A 49 -11.78 13.77 -7.57
N PHE A 50 -11.28 13.37 -6.39
CA PHE A 50 -9.88 13.02 -6.11
C PHE A 50 -9.73 11.53 -5.77
N SER A 51 -10.67 10.71 -6.22
CA SER A 51 -10.73 9.29 -5.90
C SER A 51 -10.39 8.38 -7.08
N MET A 52 -9.94 7.19 -6.73
CA MET A 52 -9.87 5.97 -7.53
C MET A 52 -10.67 4.88 -6.81
N ILE A 53 -11.05 3.81 -7.50
CA ILE A 53 -11.64 2.63 -6.88
C ILE A 53 -10.81 1.40 -7.22
N ASP A 54 -10.38 0.67 -6.19
CA ASP A 54 -9.90 -0.69 -6.36
C ASP A 54 -11.11 -1.63 -6.22
N LEU A 55 -11.42 -2.35 -7.29
CA LEU A 55 -12.49 -3.35 -7.32
C LEU A 55 -12.08 -4.69 -6.70
N GLN A 56 -10.79 -4.88 -6.40
CA GLN A 56 -10.23 -5.95 -5.57
C GLN A 56 -10.47 -7.37 -6.11
N PHE A 57 -10.17 -7.58 -7.40
CA PHE A 57 -10.30 -8.88 -8.09
C PHE A 57 -9.24 -9.93 -7.67
N TYR A 58 -8.51 -9.70 -6.59
CA TYR A 58 -7.35 -10.50 -6.22
C TYR A 58 -7.70 -11.97 -5.94
N GLY A 59 -8.82 -12.28 -5.30
CA GLY A 59 -9.14 -13.65 -4.92
C GLY A 59 -10.61 -13.99 -5.03
N LYS A 60 -10.89 -15.28 -5.10
CA LYS A 60 -12.21 -15.85 -4.83
C LYS A 60 -12.18 -16.39 -3.41
N LYS A 61 -13.15 -16.03 -2.58
CA LYS A 61 -13.29 -16.64 -1.26
C LYS A 61 -13.79 -18.07 -1.45
N THR A 62 -12.94 -19.05 -1.17
CA THR A 62 -13.08 -20.46 -1.56
C THR A 62 -14.00 -21.30 -0.68
N SER A 63 -14.65 -20.74 0.34
CA SER A 63 -15.56 -21.49 1.21
C SER A 63 -16.96 -20.88 1.24
N GLY A 64 -17.95 -21.75 1.02
CA GLY A 64 -19.40 -21.44 1.01
C GLY A 64 -19.96 -20.86 2.30
N ASP A 65 -19.13 -20.62 3.32
CA ASP A 65 -19.50 -19.98 4.59
C ASP A 65 -19.00 -18.54 4.72
N ILE A 66 -18.24 -18.02 3.73
CA ILE A 66 -17.72 -16.67 3.82
C ILE A 66 -18.69 -15.66 3.18
N THR A 67 -19.05 -14.62 3.93
CA THR A 67 -19.77 -13.48 3.39
C THR A 67 -19.00 -12.89 2.19
N LYS A 68 -19.62 -12.91 1.00
CA LYS A 68 -19.14 -12.25 -0.23
C LYS A 68 -18.89 -10.73 -0.06
N GLY A 69 -19.15 -10.19 1.13
CA GLY A 69 -19.02 -8.79 1.51
C GLY A 69 -19.83 -7.91 0.57
N SER A 70 -19.37 -6.67 0.38
CA SER A 70 -19.93 -5.79 -0.63
C SER A 70 -19.39 -6.04 -2.05
N LEU A 71 -18.51 -7.04 -2.25
CA LEU A 71 -17.99 -7.38 -3.58
C LEU A 71 -19.07 -8.02 -4.46
N SER A 72 -20.00 -8.78 -3.87
CA SER A 72 -21.14 -9.35 -4.61
C SER A 72 -22.12 -8.28 -5.13
N GLU A 73 -22.09 -7.06 -4.59
CA GLU A 73 -22.93 -5.96 -5.07
C GLU A 73 -22.59 -5.52 -6.50
N PHE A 74 -21.40 -5.88 -7.00
CA PHE A 74 -20.94 -5.60 -8.35
C PHE A 74 -21.23 -6.81 -9.24
N PRO A 75 -22.22 -6.76 -10.17
CA PRO A 75 -22.68 -7.96 -10.89
C PRO A 75 -21.59 -8.66 -11.70
N PHE A 76 -20.61 -7.89 -12.20
CA PHE A 76 -19.47 -8.37 -12.96
C PHE A 76 -18.32 -8.88 -12.10
N HIS A 77 -18.39 -8.77 -10.76
CA HIS A 77 -17.29 -9.16 -9.89
C HIS A 77 -17.19 -10.69 -9.78
N PRO A 78 -15.98 -11.27 -9.82
CA PRO A 78 -15.75 -12.72 -9.78
C PRO A 78 -16.32 -13.45 -8.55
N ALA A 79 -16.56 -12.73 -7.46
CA ALA A 79 -17.24 -13.24 -6.26
C ALA A 79 -18.69 -13.71 -6.52
N ASN A 80 -19.28 -13.32 -7.66
CA ASN A 80 -20.59 -13.77 -8.08
C ASN A 80 -20.57 -15.03 -8.96
N CYS A 81 -19.39 -15.51 -9.37
CA CYS A 81 -19.22 -16.72 -10.15
C CYS A 81 -19.24 -17.96 -9.25
N SER A 82 -19.91 -19.02 -9.67
CA SER A 82 -19.70 -20.38 -9.12
C SER A 82 -18.44 -21.00 -9.75
N ASP A 83 -17.84 -22.00 -9.08
CA ASP A 83 -16.60 -22.64 -9.56
C ASP A 83 -16.77 -23.38 -10.91
N GLU A 84 -17.99 -23.77 -11.27
CA GLU A 84 -18.30 -24.52 -12.50
C GLU A 84 -18.40 -23.63 -13.76
N GLU A 85 -18.50 -22.30 -13.62
CA GLU A 85 -18.74 -21.36 -14.73
C GLU A 85 -17.46 -20.61 -15.19
N VAL A 86 -16.31 -20.96 -14.63
CA VAL A 86 -15.09 -20.16 -14.71
C VAL A 86 -14.30 -20.48 -15.98
N THR A 87 -14.31 -19.55 -16.95
CA THR A 87 -13.47 -19.60 -18.16
C THR A 87 -12.65 -18.33 -18.30
N SER A 88 -11.58 -18.37 -19.09
CA SER A 88 -10.80 -17.16 -19.45
C SER A 88 -11.68 -16.09 -20.09
N ILE A 89 -12.67 -16.49 -20.91
CA ILE A 89 -13.64 -15.58 -21.54
C ILE A 89 -14.52 -14.88 -20.50
N TYR A 90 -14.99 -15.62 -19.48
CA TYR A 90 -15.77 -15.04 -18.39
C TYR A 90 -14.97 -13.95 -17.67
N PHE A 91 -13.72 -14.23 -17.32
CA PHE A 91 -12.85 -13.27 -16.64
C PHE A 91 -12.56 -12.03 -17.48
N ASP A 92 -12.25 -12.20 -18.76
CA ASP A 92 -12.08 -11.08 -19.69
C ASP A 92 -13.33 -10.18 -19.71
N ASN A 93 -14.53 -10.78 -19.68
CA ASN A 93 -15.79 -10.02 -19.63
C ASN A 93 -15.98 -9.30 -18.30
N CYS A 94 -15.58 -9.89 -17.18
CA CYS A 94 -15.58 -9.23 -15.87
C CYS A 94 -14.67 -7.99 -15.87
N LEU A 95 -13.45 -8.11 -16.42
CA LEU A 95 -12.48 -7.02 -16.51
C LEU A 95 -12.99 -5.87 -17.38
N LYS A 96 -13.57 -6.16 -18.56
CA LYS A 96 -14.15 -5.15 -19.45
C LYS A 96 -15.32 -4.41 -18.80
N GLN A 97 -16.19 -5.14 -18.09
CA GLN A 97 -17.29 -4.53 -17.34
C GLN A 97 -16.80 -3.69 -16.16
N ALA A 98 -15.71 -4.09 -15.50
CA ALA A 98 -15.08 -3.34 -14.42
C ALA A 98 -14.49 -2.00 -14.92
N ILE A 99 -13.87 -1.99 -16.10
CA ILE A 99 -13.41 -0.77 -16.78
C ILE A 99 -14.60 0.14 -17.06
N LYS A 100 -15.61 -0.38 -17.76
CA LYS A 100 -16.83 0.36 -18.10
C LYS A 100 -17.54 0.93 -16.87
N TYR A 101 -17.63 0.17 -15.79
CA TYR A 101 -18.24 0.63 -14.54
C TYR A 101 -17.51 1.86 -13.99
N GLN A 102 -16.19 1.83 -13.93
CA GLN A 102 -15.40 2.97 -13.46
C GLN A 102 -15.54 4.18 -14.39
N GLU A 103 -15.63 3.92 -15.70
CA GLU A 103 -15.86 4.95 -16.70
C GLU A 103 -17.21 5.65 -16.48
N ASP A 104 -18.29 4.85 -16.37
CA ASP A 104 -19.66 5.33 -16.15
C ASP A 104 -19.79 6.09 -14.82
N LYS A 105 -18.99 5.73 -13.80
CA LYS A 105 -18.89 6.45 -12.52
C LYS A 105 -18.06 7.73 -12.59
N GLY A 106 -17.45 8.04 -13.73
CA GLY A 106 -16.72 9.29 -13.96
C GLY A 106 -15.31 9.34 -13.35
N PHE A 107 -14.71 8.19 -13.00
CA PHE A 107 -13.32 8.18 -12.52
C PHE A 107 -12.35 8.60 -13.63
N LYS A 108 -11.39 9.48 -13.29
CA LYS A 108 -10.33 9.91 -14.21
C LYS A 108 -9.18 8.90 -14.29
N ASN A 109 -8.91 8.23 -13.18
CA ASN A 109 -7.89 7.19 -13.08
C ASN A 109 -8.63 5.85 -12.93
N ILE A 110 -8.62 5.06 -14.00
CA ILE A 110 -9.26 3.75 -14.10
C ILE A 110 -8.25 2.70 -13.68
N ILE A 111 -8.51 1.98 -12.60
CA ILE A 111 -7.69 0.84 -12.18
C ILE A 111 -8.25 -0.39 -12.88
N ILE A 112 -7.49 -0.96 -13.81
CA ILE A 112 -7.88 -2.19 -14.48
C ILE A 112 -7.55 -3.35 -13.54
N PRO A 113 -8.54 -4.10 -13.03
CA PRO A 113 -8.28 -5.18 -12.12
C PRO A 113 -7.44 -6.29 -12.78
N HIS A 114 -6.72 -7.03 -11.96
CA HIS A 114 -6.07 -8.28 -12.35
C HIS A 114 -6.21 -9.27 -11.19
N PHE A 115 -6.37 -10.55 -11.52
CA PHE A 115 -6.44 -11.62 -10.52
C PHE A 115 -5.09 -11.84 -9.86
N TYR A 116 -5.08 -12.32 -8.62
CA TYR A 116 -3.85 -12.80 -8.06
C TYR A 116 -3.52 -14.15 -8.70
N GLU A 117 -2.46 -14.18 -9.51
CA GLU A 117 -1.94 -15.41 -10.09
C GLU A 117 -0.74 -15.88 -9.27
N ASN A 118 -0.83 -17.11 -8.76
CA ASN A 118 0.11 -17.63 -7.80
C ASN A 118 1.16 -18.57 -8.40
N GLU A 119 1.29 -18.77 -9.71
CA GLU A 119 2.33 -19.64 -10.24
C GLU A 119 2.66 -19.33 -11.70
N GLU A 120 1.63 -19.13 -12.52
CA GLU A 120 1.71 -19.09 -13.98
C GLU A 120 1.90 -17.65 -14.50
N VAL A 121 3.15 -17.25 -14.72
CA VAL A 121 3.47 -15.95 -15.34
C VAL A 121 2.79 -15.77 -16.70
N SER A 122 2.60 -16.87 -17.44
CA SER A 122 1.96 -16.87 -18.74
C SER A 122 0.50 -16.36 -18.70
N ASP A 123 -0.23 -16.62 -17.62
CA ASP A 123 -1.61 -16.15 -17.43
C ASP A 123 -1.66 -14.64 -17.14
N ILE A 124 -0.69 -14.13 -16.38
CA ILE A 124 -0.50 -12.69 -16.17
C ILE A 124 -0.25 -12.00 -17.52
N VAL A 125 0.71 -12.51 -18.28
CA VAL A 125 1.09 -11.98 -19.60
C VAL A 125 -0.09 -12.02 -20.58
N SER A 126 -0.83 -13.14 -20.62
CA SER A 126 -2.00 -13.31 -21.48
C SER A 126 -3.09 -12.29 -21.15
N THR A 127 -3.38 -12.10 -19.87
CA THR A 127 -4.38 -11.12 -19.40
C THR A 127 -3.97 -9.69 -19.77
N ILE A 128 -2.71 -9.32 -19.55
CA ILE A 128 -2.16 -8.01 -19.93
C ILE A 128 -2.38 -7.75 -21.44
N LYS A 129 -2.04 -8.69 -22.30
CA LYS A 129 -2.19 -8.56 -23.76
C LYS A 129 -3.65 -8.44 -24.20
N ASN A 130 -4.52 -9.30 -23.66
CA ASN A 130 -5.95 -9.29 -24.00
C ASN A 130 -6.62 -7.96 -23.62
N ILE A 131 -6.30 -7.46 -22.43
CA ILE A 131 -6.82 -6.19 -21.92
C ILE A 131 -6.19 -5.00 -22.65
N ASN A 132 -4.90 -5.05 -23.00
CA ASN A 132 -4.26 -4.02 -23.79
C ASN A 132 -5.00 -3.79 -25.12
N HIS A 133 -5.34 -4.87 -25.83
CA HIS A 133 -6.13 -4.80 -27.07
C HIS A 133 -7.52 -4.20 -26.86
N HIS A 134 -8.16 -4.47 -25.72
CA HIS A 134 -9.44 -3.86 -25.38
C HIS A 134 -9.28 -2.35 -25.14
N VAL A 135 -8.29 -1.94 -24.34
CA VAL A 135 -8.02 -0.53 -24.04
C VAL A 135 -7.64 0.22 -25.31
N ALA A 136 -6.76 -0.32 -26.15
CA ALA A 136 -6.36 0.30 -27.42
C ALA A 136 -7.55 0.69 -28.32
N LYS A 137 -8.66 -0.05 -28.24
CA LYS A 137 -9.87 0.19 -29.04
C LYS A 137 -10.92 1.06 -28.36
N ASN A 138 -10.95 1.09 -27.03
CA ASN A 138 -12.06 1.65 -26.25
C ASN A 138 -11.65 2.74 -25.26
N LYS A 139 -10.36 3.09 -25.19
CA LYS A 139 -9.83 4.14 -24.32
C LYS A 139 -10.59 5.44 -24.54
N LEU A 140 -11.06 6.04 -23.45
CA LEU A 140 -11.74 7.33 -23.47
C LEU A 140 -10.75 8.46 -23.21
N ASP A 141 -10.86 9.53 -24.00
CA ASP A 141 -10.04 10.72 -23.85
C ASP A 141 -10.22 11.36 -22.46
N GLY A 142 -9.12 11.92 -21.93
CA GLY A 142 -9.11 12.57 -20.62
C GLY A 142 -9.11 11.62 -19.42
N ARG A 143 -8.99 10.31 -19.65
CA ARG A 143 -8.84 9.29 -18.60
C ARG A 143 -7.50 8.58 -18.71
N LYS A 144 -7.02 8.09 -17.57
CA LYS A 144 -5.80 7.29 -17.43
C LYS A 144 -6.15 5.88 -17.02
N TYR A 145 -5.49 4.90 -17.61
CA TYR A 145 -5.73 3.48 -17.42
C TYR A 145 -4.50 2.84 -16.78
N PHE A 146 -4.70 2.28 -15.59
CA PHE A 146 -3.65 1.68 -14.78
C PHE A 146 -3.84 0.17 -14.72
N MET A 147 -2.95 -0.58 -15.37
CA MET A 147 -3.01 -2.05 -15.31
C MET A 147 -2.54 -2.55 -13.95
N THR A 148 -3.31 -3.41 -13.30
CA THR A 148 -2.92 -3.98 -12.01
C THR A 148 -1.84 -5.05 -12.21
N LEU A 149 -0.74 -4.93 -11.47
CA LEU A 149 0.27 -5.98 -11.30
C LEU A 149 0.24 -6.44 -9.85
N ALA A 150 -0.43 -7.56 -9.61
CA ALA A 150 -0.52 -8.17 -8.29
C ALA A 150 0.56 -9.23 -8.12
N PHE A 151 1.73 -8.84 -7.64
CA PHE A 151 2.85 -9.75 -7.48
C PHE A 151 2.66 -10.65 -6.26
N ALA A 152 2.50 -11.94 -6.51
CA ALA A 152 2.63 -12.98 -5.51
C ALA A 152 4.06 -13.06 -4.95
N ASN A 153 4.21 -13.52 -3.71
CA ASN A 153 5.50 -13.52 -3.04
C ASN A 153 6.58 -14.33 -3.79
N HIS A 154 6.25 -15.52 -4.29
CA HIS A 154 7.20 -16.36 -5.04
C HIS A 154 7.49 -15.83 -6.46
N ILE A 155 6.63 -14.97 -7.03
CA ILE A 155 6.91 -14.26 -8.28
C ILE A 155 7.92 -13.15 -8.02
N ILE A 156 7.66 -12.26 -7.05
CA ILE A 156 8.50 -11.08 -6.83
C ILE A 156 9.91 -11.42 -6.35
N ILE A 157 10.13 -12.56 -5.67
CA ILE A 157 11.47 -12.99 -5.27
C ILE A 157 12.27 -13.63 -6.42
N ASP A 158 11.60 -14.04 -7.50
CA ASP A 158 12.21 -14.63 -8.68
C ASP A 158 12.46 -13.56 -9.75
N LYS A 159 13.73 -13.21 -9.95
CA LYS A 159 14.10 -12.20 -10.93
C LYS A 159 13.64 -12.57 -12.35
N ALA A 160 13.72 -13.83 -12.76
CA ALA A 160 13.39 -14.22 -14.13
C ALA A 160 11.90 -14.01 -14.42
N LYS A 161 11.04 -14.39 -13.47
CA LYS A 161 9.59 -14.17 -13.56
C LYS A 161 9.24 -12.68 -13.61
N VAL A 162 9.91 -11.86 -12.78
CA VAL A 162 9.72 -10.41 -12.80
C VAL A 162 10.11 -9.80 -14.15
N GLU A 163 11.25 -10.19 -14.72
CA GLU A 163 11.69 -9.71 -16.03
C GLU A 163 10.74 -10.12 -17.16
N GLU A 164 10.17 -11.34 -17.11
CA GLU A 164 9.18 -11.80 -18.10
C GLU A 164 7.90 -10.93 -18.08
N ILE A 165 7.38 -10.63 -16.89
CA ILE A 165 6.23 -9.75 -16.73
C ILE A 165 6.56 -8.33 -17.22
N LEU A 166 7.73 -7.80 -16.84
CA LEU A 166 8.16 -6.47 -17.27
C LEU A 166 8.35 -6.38 -18.78
N PHE A 167 8.91 -7.40 -19.42
CA PHE A 167 9.06 -7.45 -20.87
C PHE A 167 7.71 -7.27 -21.58
N CYS A 168 6.66 -7.94 -21.10
CA CYS A 168 5.30 -7.76 -21.60
C CYS A 168 4.75 -6.36 -21.29
N CYS A 169 5.00 -5.82 -20.10
CA CYS A 169 4.51 -4.50 -19.69
C CYS A 169 5.18 -3.35 -20.45
N THR A 170 6.35 -3.57 -21.04
CA THR A 170 7.11 -2.54 -21.74
C THR A 170 7.13 -2.72 -23.26
N ASP A 171 6.21 -3.53 -23.81
CA ASP A 171 6.06 -3.65 -25.26
C ASP A 171 5.58 -2.32 -25.85
N MET A 172 5.99 -2.03 -27.09
CA MET A 172 5.70 -0.76 -27.78
C MET A 172 4.22 -0.56 -28.07
N ASP A 173 3.43 -1.64 -28.10
CA ASP A 173 1.99 -1.60 -28.36
C ASP A 173 1.15 -1.39 -27.08
N ILE A 174 1.79 -1.26 -25.91
CA ILE A 174 1.10 -0.99 -24.66
C ILE A 174 0.43 0.37 -24.68
N CYS A 175 -0.89 0.38 -24.41
CA CYS A 175 -1.77 1.54 -24.43
C CYS A 175 -2.18 2.02 -23.03
N PHE A 176 -1.67 1.37 -21.97
CA PHE A 176 -1.88 1.79 -20.59
C PHE A 176 -1.11 3.08 -20.29
N ASP A 177 -1.65 3.92 -19.42
CA ASP A 177 -0.96 5.13 -18.95
C ASP A 177 -0.03 4.83 -17.77
N GLY A 178 -0.25 3.69 -17.11
CA GLY A 178 0.50 3.33 -15.92
C GLY A 178 0.15 1.97 -15.36
N TYR A 179 0.73 1.71 -14.18
CA TYR A 179 0.56 0.45 -13.46
C TYR A 179 0.19 0.66 -12.01
N PHE A 180 -0.79 -0.12 -11.55
CA PHE A 180 -1.19 -0.24 -10.15
C PHE A 180 -0.52 -1.47 -9.55
N VAL A 181 0.57 -1.27 -8.82
CA VAL A 181 1.46 -2.35 -8.38
C VAL A 181 1.17 -2.70 -6.93
N THR A 182 0.75 -3.95 -6.68
CA THR A 182 0.67 -4.54 -5.35
C THR A 182 1.68 -5.68 -5.23
N CYS A 183 2.20 -5.88 -4.03
CA CYS A 183 3.21 -6.91 -3.78
C CYS A 183 2.89 -7.60 -2.48
N GLU A 184 2.71 -8.91 -2.54
CA GLU A 184 2.54 -9.73 -1.35
C GLU A 184 3.86 -9.81 -0.58
N ASN A 185 3.80 -9.50 0.70
CA ASN A 185 4.94 -9.61 1.60
C ASN A 185 4.61 -10.61 2.73
N LYS A 186 5.54 -11.53 2.97
CA LYS A 186 5.49 -12.53 4.05
C LYS A 186 6.59 -12.23 5.07
N PRO A 187 6.44 -11.18 5.90
CA PRO A 187 7.40 -10.90 6.95
C PRO A 187 7.44 -12.06 7.94
N GLU A 188 8.60 -12.29 8.55
CA GLU A 188 8.74 -13.34 9.57
C GLU A 188 7.82 -13.05 10.79
N THR A 189 7.57 -14.08 11.59
CA THR A 189 6.74 -14.00 12.80
C THR A 189 7.15 -12.82 13.68
N ARG A 190 6.16 -12.02 14.10
CA ARG A 190 6.33 -10.80 14.90
C ARG A 190 7.17 -9.70 14.24
N LYS A 191 7.27 -9.69 12.91
CA LYS A 191 7.77 -8.56 12.12
C LYS A 191 6.62 -7.98 11.28
N LYS A 192 6.76 -6.71 10.90
CA LYS A 192 5.77 -5.95 10.12
C LYS A 192 6.27 -5.58 8.73
N LEU A 193 7.58 -5.52 8.54
CA LEU A 193 8.23 -5.22 7.28
C LEU A 193 8.96 -6.45 6.73
N THR A 194 9.16 -6.47 5.41
CA THR A 194 10.03 -7.47 4.79
C THR A 194 11.47 -7.27 5.23
N THR A 195 12.13 -8.39 5.51
CA THR A 195 13.58 -8.50 5.65
C THR A 195 14.23 -9.14 4.41
N ASP A 196 13.42 -9.52 3.41
CA ASP A 196 13.93 -10.11 2.17
C ASP A 196 14.40 -9.02 1.19
N ILE A 197 15.71 -8.92 1.02
CA ILE A 197 16.34 -7.99 0.11
C ILE A 197 15.98 -8.25 -1.36
N LYS A 198 15.60 -9.47 -1.74
CA LYS A 198 15.16 -9.79 -3.11
C LYS A 198 13.87 -9.07 -3.44
N ILE A 199 12.91 -9.04 -2.50
CA ILE A 199 11.66 -8.29 -2.67
C ILE A 199 11.97 -6.81 -2.89
N LEU A 200 12.78 -6.20 -2.03
CA LEU A 200 13.12 -4.77 -2.15
C LEU A 200 13.78 -4.44 -3.50
N ARG A 201 14.71 -5.28 -3.95
CA ARG A 201 15.43 -5.12 -5.23
C ARG A 201 14.50 -5.28 -6.43
N ASN A 202 13.75 -6.38 -6.48
CA ASN A 202 12.91 -6.69 -7.63
C ASN A 202 11.71 -5.75 -7.71
N LEU A 203 11.10 -5.38 -6.59
CA LEU A 203 10.03 -4.37 -6.58
C LEU A 203 10.54 -3.00 -7.05
N SER A 204 11.75 -2.62 -6.66
CA SER A 204 12.35 -1.37 -7.15
C SER A 204 12.76 -1.45 -8.61
N ASN A 205 13.16 -2.62 -9.10
CA ASN A 205 13.38 -2.87 -10.52
C ASN A 205 12.07 -2.68 -11.30
N VAL A 206 10.95 -3.23 -10.81
CA VAL A 206 9.63 -3.00 -11.42
C VAL A 206 9.34 -1.51 -11.57
N PHE A 207 9.42 -0.74 -10.48
CA PHE A 207 9.15 0.70 -10.56
C PHE A 207 10.14 1.47 -11.44
N LYS A 208 11.45 1.14 -11.39
CA LYS A 208 12.46 1.78 -12.25
C LYS A 208 12.20 1.50 -13.72
N THR A 209 11.99 0.24 -14.09
CA THR A 209 11.77 -0.18 -15.48
C THR A 209 10.52 0.48 -16.05
N LEU A 210 9.40 0.44 -15.32
CA LEU A 210 8.16 1.10 -15.74
C LEU A 210 8.36 2.62 -15.90
N LYS A 211 9.08 3.25 -14.97
CA LYS A 211 9.31 4.69 -15.03
C LYS A 211 10.26 5.12 -16.15
N ILE A 212 11.27 4.32 -16.48
CA ILE A 212 12.14 4.55 -17.63
C ILE A 212 11.33 4.56 -18.93
N GLN A 213 10.30 3.73 -19.02
CA GLN A 213 9.34 3.71 -20.13
C GLN A 213 8.24 4.79 -20.00
N GLN A 214 8.39 5.74 -19.09
CA GLN A 214 7.50 6.88 -18.87
C GLN A 214 6.08 6.54 -18.41
N PHE A 215 5.85 5.32 -17.93
CA PHE A 215 4.58 4.94 -17.30
C PHE A 215 4.40 5.64 -15.94
N GLU A 216 3.16 6.01 -15.63
CA GLU A 216 2.81 6.40 -14.26
C GLU A 216 2.73 5.16 -13.36
N THR A 217 3.19 5.29 -12.12
CA THR A 217 3.23 4.15 -11.18
C THR A 217 2.51 4.46 -9.88
N ILE A 218 1.67 3.51 -9.45
CA ILE A 218 0.97 3.54 -8.16
C ILE A 218 1.51 2.38 -7.32
N TYR A 219 2.21 2.67 -6.22
CA TYR A 219 2.55 1.65 -5.23
C TYR A 219 1.40 1.49 -4.25
N ALA A 220 0.63 0.43 -4.46
CA ALA A 220 -0.62 0.17 -3.77
C ALA A 220 -0.49 -0.79 -2.59
N TYR A 221 -1.31 -0.55 -1.57
CA TYR A 221 -1.25 -1.20 -0.25
C TYR A 221 0.16 -1.18 0.35
N ALA A 222 0.90 -0.10 0.06
CA ALA A 222 2.28 0.06 0.47
C ALA A 222 2.40 0.16 2.00
N ASN A 223 3.42 -0.49 2.55
CA ASN A 223 3.80 -0.31 3.94
C ASN A 223 4.78 0.86 4.08
N TRP A 224 5.30 1.11 5.28
CA TRP A 224 6.32 2.17 5.45
C TRP A 224 7.71 1.80 4.91
N ASP A 225 7.89 0.60 4.34
CA ASP A 225 9.03 0.27 3.47
C ASP A 225 9.01 1.03 2.14
N ALA A 226 7.88 1.64 1.77
CA ALA A 226 7.81 2.62 0.69
C ALA A 226 8.86 3.74 0.82
N ILE A 227 9.31 4.06 2.05
CA ILE A 227 10.40 5.02 2.31
C ILE A 227 11.67 4.65 1.53
N VAL A 228 12.09 3.38 1.59
CA VAL A 228 13.34 2.95 0.95
C VAL A 228 13.17 2.63 -0.52
N ILE A 229 11.97 2.20 -0.93
CA ILE A 229 11.66 2.02 -2.35
C ILE A 229 11.69 3.39 -3.04
N LEU A 230 10.94 4.37 -2.53
CA LEU A 230 10.91 5.75 -3.06
C LEU A 230 12.29 6.40 -3.07
N ALA A 231 13.18 6.03 -2.15
CA ALA A 231 14.55 6.55 -2.11
C ALA A 231 15.35 6.28 -3.40
N GLN A 232 14.98 5.23 -4.16
CA GLN A 232 15.69 4.78 -5.34
C GLN A 232 14.85 4.79 -6.62
N THR A 233 13.57 5.13 -6.51
CA THR A 233 12.61 5.08 -7.62
C THR A 233 11.84 6.39 -7.69
N ASP A 234 11.18 6.63 -8.82
CA ASP A 234 10.36 7.83 -8.99
C ASP A 234 8.89 7.46 -9.16
N ILE A 235 8.29 7.04 -8.04
CA ILE A 235 6.89 6.60 -7.98
C ILE A 235 5.96 7.82 -8.02
N ASP A 236 4.91 7.74 -8.85
CA ASP A 236 3.95 8.84 -9.02
C ASP A 236 2.93 8.89 -7.89
N TYR A 237 2.46 7.74 -7.40
CA TYR A 237 1.52 7.65 -6.28
C TYR A 237 1.95 6.59 -5.28
N VAL A 238 1.94 6.91 -3.98
CA VAL A 238 2.16 5.95 -2.90
C VAL A 238 0.92 5.91 -2.02
N THR A 239 0.35 4.71 -1.83
CA THR A 239 -0.82 4.58 -0.97
C THR A 239 -0.44 4.50 0.51
N ILE A 240 -1.26 5.09 1.39
CA ILE A 240 -1.13 4.97 2.85
C ILE A 240 -2.47 4.57 3.47
N GLY A 241 -2.44 3.75 4.51
CA GLY A 241 -3.63 3.22 5.18
C GLY A 241 -3.61 3.47 6.69
N THR A 242 -4.79 3.53 7.31
CA THR A 242 -4.93 3.63 8.77
C THR A 242 -4.60 2.30 9.43
N TYR A 243 -5.21 1.23 8.94
CA TYR A 243 -5.00 -0.13 9.42
C TYR A 243 -3.86 -0.85 8.70
N GLU A 244 -3.29 -1.85 9.35
CA GLU A 244 -2.20 -2.67 8.80
C GLU A 244 -2.63 -3.43 7.53
N ASN A 245 -3.84 -3.98 7.52
CA ASN A 245 -4.39 -4.67 6.34
C ASN A 245 -4.59 -3.73 5.12
N LEU A 246 -4.60 -2.41 5.32
CA LEU A 246 -4.63 -1.41 4.25
C LEU A 246 -3.23 -0.98 3.79
N ARG A 247 -2.17 -1.48 4.44
CA ARG A 247 -0.76 -1.18 4.21
C ARG A 247 0.09 -2.43 4.01
N LYS A 248 -0.56 -3.56 3.82
CA LYS A 248 0.05 -4.85 3.53
C LYS A 248 -0.90 -5.58 2.61
N PHE A 249 -0.49 -5.75 1.36
CA PHE A 249 -1.19 -6.66 0.47
C PHE A 249 -0.92 -8.10 0.93
N ASP A 250 -2.01 -8.85 1.16
CA ASP A 250 -1.99 -10.22 1.66
C ASP A 250 -3.17 -10.96 1.01
N ILE A 251 -2.88 -11.97 0.20
CA ILE A 251 -3.91 -12.67 -0.58
C ILE A 251 -4.93 -13.36 0.33
N VAL A 252 -4.49 -13.81 1.51
CA VAL A 252 -5.34 -14.52 2.48
C VAL A 252 -6.54 -13.68 2.89
N ARG A 253 -6.39 -12.35 2.95
CA ARG A 253 -7.50 -11.42 3.23
C ARG A 253 -8.64 -11.51 2.20
N PHE A 254 -8.30 -11.87 0.98
CA PHE A 254 -9.24 -11.94 -0.15
C PHE A 254 -9.76 -13.36 -0.39
N THR A 255 -9.21 -14.37 0.27
CA THR A 255 -9.59 -15.78 0.10
C THR A 255 -10.18 -16.43 1.35
N GLU A 256 -9.80 -15.97 2.55
CA GLU A 256 -10.19 -16.57 3.83
C GLU A 256 -10.87 -15.55 4.77
N ASP A 257 -11.68 -16.06 5.72
CA ASP A 257 -12.17 -15.26 6.84
C ASP A 257 -11.14 -15.25 7.98
N GLN A 258 -10.36 -14.18 8.05
CA GLN A 258 -9.42 -13.97 9.14
C GLN A 258 -10.14 -13.44 10.39
N SER A 259 -9.99 -14.14 11.51
CA SER A 259 -10.33 -13.58 12.81
C SER A 259 -9.30 -12.53 13.19
N GLY A 260 -9.78 -11.33 13.57
CA GLY A 260 -8.91 -10.26 14.04
C GLY A 260 -8.32 -10.59 15.39
N GLY A 261 -6.98 -10.58 15.50
CA GLY A 261 -6.29 -10.59 16.78
C GLY A 261 -6.41 -9.24 17.49
N GLY A 262 -6.65 -9.25 18.80
CA GLY A 262 -6.65 -8.02 19.61
C GLY A 262 -5.27 -7.40 19.68
N SER A 263 -5.09 -6.19 19.10
CA SER A 263 -3.91 -5.35 19.31
C SER A 263 -4.32 -4.06 20.02
N LYS A 264 -3.50 -3.62 20.98
CA LYS A 264 -3.66 -2.31 21.63
C LYS A 264 -3.29 -1.14 20.69
N GLY A 265 -2.76 -1.44 19.50
CA GLY A 265 -2.31 -0.46 18.52
C GLY A 265 -0.81 -0.17 18.61
N TYR A 266 -0.35 0.67 17.69
CA TYR A 266 1.05 1.01 17.50
C TYR A 266 1.19 2.52 17.32
N TYR A 267 2.29 3.06 17.82
CA TYR A 267 2.75 4.43 17.58
C TYR A 267 3.82 4.40 16.51
N PHE A 268 3.60 5.06 15.37
CA PHE A 268 4.67 5.26 14.40
C PHE A 268 5.63 6.34 14.91
N SER A 269 6.91 6.01 14.99
CA SER A 269 8.01 6.93 15.31
C SER A 269 8.83 7.22 14.05
N GLU A 270 8.85 8.49 13.63
CA GLU A 270 9.73 8.97 12.55
C GLU A 270 11.20 8.77 12.93
N LYS A 271 11.54 8.93 14.21
CA LYS A 271 12.92 8.79 14.73
C LYS A 271 13.39 7.34 14.71
N LEU A 272 12.50 6.36 14.81
CA LEU A 272 12.84 4.93 14.72
C LEU A 272 12.58 4.34 13.33
N LEU A 273 11.89 5.08 12.46
CA LEU A 273 11.33 4.58 11.20
C LEU A 273 10.55 3.26 11.38
N ASN A 274 9.80 3.17 12.47
CA ASN A 274 9.09 1.94 12.83
C ASN A 274 7.85 2.20 13.72
N MET A 275 7.03 1.17 13.86
CA MET A 275 5.89 1.07 14.76
C MET A 275 6.31 0.57 16.14
N VAL A 276 6.07 1.36 17.17
CA VAL A 276 6.28 1.01 18.58
C VAL A 276 4.96 0.53 19.19
N LYS A 277 4.93 -0.66 19.79
CA LYS A 277 3.72 -1.18 20.45
C LYS A 277 3.28 -0.27 21.59
N ALA A 278 1.97 -0.20 21.82
CA ALA A 278 1.39 0.52 22.95
C ALA A 278 2.01 0.13 24.32
N ASN A 279 2.34 -1.15 24.53
CA ASN A 279 2.95 -1.62 25.78
C ASN A 279 4.37 -1.05 25.97
N ASP A 280 5.18 -0.98 24.90
CA ASP A 280 6.55 -0.48 24.98
C ASP A 280 6.59 1.03 25.28
N LEU A 281 5.55 1.76 24.88
CA LEU A 281 5.38 3.18 25.20
C LEU A 281 5.15 3.41 26.70
N THR A 282 4.62 2.43 27.43
CA THR A 282 4.53 2.49 28.89
C THR A 282 5.93 2.45 29.49
N SER A 283 6.76 1.48 29.09
CA SER A 283 8.15 1.36 29.55
C SER A 283 8.99 2.60 29.21
N LEU A 284 8.86 3.12 27.98
CA LEU A 284 9.50 4.36 27.57
C LEU A 284 9.05 5.56 28.42
N ARG A 285 7.78 5.62 28.84
CA ARG A 285 7.26 6.67 29.71
C ARG A 285 7.84 6.58 31.11
N ASP A 286 7.88 5.38 31.67
CA ASP A 286 8.36 5.15 33.04
C ASP A 286 9.87 5.44 33.17
N LEU A 287 10.63 5.21 32.09
CA LEU A 287 12.06 5.52 32.01
C LEU A 287 12.38 6.93 31.48
N GLY A 288 11.36 7.77 31.25
CA GLY A 288 11.54 9.15 30.79
C GLY A 288 12.14 9.29 29.38
N GLN A 289 11.95 8.30 28.50
CA GLN A 289 12.56 8.22 27.17
C GLN A 289 11.60 8.58 26.01
N LEU A 290 10.38 9.08 26.29
CA LEU A 290 9.40 9.41 25.24
C LEU A 290 9.91 10.43 24.22
N ASP A 291 10.71 11.42 24.65
CA ASP A 291 11.23 12.47 23.76
C ASP A 291 12.16 11.92 22.66
N ARG A 292 12.79 10.75 22.90
CA ARG A 292 13.63 10.06 21.92
C ARG A 292 12.85 9.48 20.75
N ILE A 293 11.55 9.21 20.92
CA ILE A 293 10.69 8.62 19.88
C ILE A 293 9.58 9.56 19.41
N LYS A 294 9.43 10.70 20.08
CA LYS A 294 8.39 11.68 19.77
C LYS A 294 8.56 12.26 18.36
N ASN A 295 7.48 12.32 17.59
CA ASN A 295 7.45 12.92 16.27
C ASN A 295 7.37 14.43 16.41
N GLU A 296 8.27 15.14 15.74
CA GLU A 296 8.28 16.59 15.77
C GLU A 296 7.19 17.15 14.86
N ARG A 297 6.47 18.18 15.30
CA ARG A 297 5.38 18.82 14.55
C ARG A 297 4.26 17.84 14.17
N ASN A 298 3.92 16.94 15.07
CA ASN A 298 2.80 16.02 14.94
C ASN A 298 1.88 16.13 16.15
N ILE A 299 0.75 16.82 15.98
CA ILE A 299 -0.23 17.08 17.05
C ILE A 299 -0.78 15.79 17.66
N PHE A 300 -0.88 14.72 16.88
CA PHE A 300 -1.39 13.44 17.35
C PHE A 300 -0.34 12.71 18.20
N SER A 301 0.94 12.83 17.84
CA SER A 301 2.05 12.36 18.69
C SER A 301 2.01 13.04 20.07
N ASP A 302 1.79 14.37 20.11
CA ASP A 302 1.64 15.10 21.37
C ASP A 302 0.46 14.59 22.21
N ILE A 303 -0.67 14.25 21.60
CA ILE A 303 -1.85 13.73 22.31
C ILE A 303 -1.58 12.33 22.87
N ILE A 304 -1.05 11.44 22.04
CA ILE A 304 -0.81 10.03 22.36
C ILE A 304 0.22 9.87 23.49
N LEU A 305 1.26 10.71 23.50
CA LEU A 305 2.35 10.58 24.45
C LEU A 305 2.05 11.20 25.83
N ARG A 306 0.95 11.97 25.97
CA ARG A 306 0.51 12.52 27.26
C ARG A 306 0.31 11.43 28.31
N ARG A 307 0.58 11.79 29.57
CA ARG A 307 0.31 10.92 30.72
C ARG A 307 -1.19 10.65 30.80
N GLY A 308 -1.56 9.37 31.00
CA GLY A 308 -2.95 8.94 31.10
C GLY A 308 -3.68 8.79 29.77
N TYR A 309 -2.98 8.87 28.62
CA TYR A 309 -3.59 8.52 27.34
C TYR A 309 -4.05 7.06 27.37
N ASP A 310 -5.35 6.86 27.24
CA ASP A 310 -5.97 5.54 27.23
C ASP A 310 -5.80 4.89 25.85
N TRP A 311 -4.97 3.86 25.78
CA TRP A 311 -4.57 3.24 24.52
C TRP A 311 -5.66 2.37 23.90
N ASN A 312 -6.03 2.70 22.66
CA ASN A 312 -6.95 1.89 21.87
C ASN A 312 -6.68 2.10 20.38
N ILE A 313 -6.57 1.01 19.62
CA ILE A 313 -6.34 1.03 18.16
C ILE A 313 -7.46 1.73 17.38
N HIS A 314 -8.66 1.79 17.97
CA HIS A 314 -9.82 2.45 17.40
C HIS A 314 -9.87 3.97 17.71
N LYS A 315 -8.84 4.55 18.33
CA LYS A 315 -8.74 6.00 18.48
C LYS A 315 -8.18 6.64 17.21
N PRO A 316 -8.79 7.75 16.75
CA PRO A 316 -8.34 8.43 15.55
C PRO A 316 -6.90 8.93 15.69
N ASP A 317 -6.49 9.41 16.87
CA ASP A 317 -5.16 9.98 17.10
C ASP A 317 -4.04 9.00 16.72
N VAL A 318 -4.16 7.72 17.12
CA VAL A 318 -3.17 6.67 16.82
C VAL A 318 -2.95 6.53 15.32
N ASN A 319 -4.05 6.52 14.55
CA ASN A 319 -4.02 6.34 13.11
C ASN A 319 -3.57 7.62 12.39
N LYS A 320 -4.09 8.77 12.82
CA LYS A 320 -3.74 10.09 12.27
C LYS A 320 -2.27 10.46 12.55
N ASN A 321 -1.69 10.00 13.66
CA ASN A 321 -0.24 10.11 13.92
C ASN A 321 0.58 9.46 12.81
N TYR A 322 0.24 8.22 12.44
CA TYR A 322 0.92 7.54 11.34
C TYR A 322 0.70 8.29 10.01
N LEU A 323 -0.55 8.61 9.65
CA LEU A 323 -0.87 9.26 8.38
C LEU A 323 -0.09 10.57 8.19
N LEU A 324 -0.05 11.43 9.20
CA LEU A 324 0.69 12.69 9.15
C LEU A 324 2.20 12.46 8.99
N SER A 325 2.75 11.53 9.78
CA SER A 325 4.19 11.24 9.80
C SER A 325 4.67 10.67 8.47
N ILE A 326 3.98 9.65 7.95
CA ILE A 326 4.37 9.00 6.70
C ILE A 326 4.19 9.95 5.51
N ASN A 327 3.12 10.75 5.49
CA ASN A 327 2.89 11.75 4.45
C ASN A 327 4.08 12.73 4.37
N ARG A 328 4.50 13.26 5.52
CA ARG A 328 5.65 14.18 5.60
C ARG A 328 6.95 13.53 5.17
N LEU A 329 7.23 12.30 5.61
CA LEU A 329 8.43 11.56 5.20
C LEU A 329 8.44 11.35 3.68
N LEU A 330 7.35 10.87 3.09
CA LEU A 330 7.26 10.63 1.65
C LEU A 330 7.43 11.93 0.83
N HIS A 331 6.82 13.03 1.26
CA HIS A 331 7.00 14.33 0.59
C HIS A 331 8.43 14.87 0.77
N ALA A 332 9.04 14.76 1.95
CA ALA A 332 10.41 15.21 2.18
C ALA A 332 11.42 14.44 1.31
N ILE A 333 11.19 13.13 1.12
CA ILE A 333 11.99 12.28 0.24
C ILE A 333 11.77 12.68 -1.23
N SER A 334 10.52 12.72 -1.69
CA SER A 334 10.22 13.03 -3.10
C SER A 334 10.56 14.47 -3.51
N ALA A 335 10.64 15.42 -2.58
CA ALA A 335 11.13 16.77 -2.83
C ALA A 335 12.61 16.80 -3.26
N LYS A 336 13.37 15.71 -3.05
CA LYS A 336 14.71 15.55 -3.62
C LYS A 336 14.56 15.04 -5.06
N ALA A 337 14.74 15.95 -6.01
CA ALA A 337 14.60 15.65 -7.44
C ALA A 337 15.67 14.65 -7.91
N ASP A 338 16.91 14.81 -7.44
CA ASP A 338 18.00 13.89 -7.74
C ASP A 338 17.89 12.61 -6.89
N LEU A 339 17.94 11.45 -7.55
CA LEU A 339 17.83 10.14 -6.88
C LEU A 339 19.03 9.85 -5.98
N SER A 340 20.22 10.37 -6.29
CA SER A 340 21.40 10.17 -5.44
C SER A 340 21.27 10.96 -4.14
N GLU A 341 20.82 12.21 -4.21
CA GLU A 341 20.49 13.03 -3.05
C GLU A 341 19.36 12.41 -2.21
N ARG A 342 18.32 11.91 -2.88
CA ARG A 342 17.20 11.21 -2.24
C ARG A 342 17.68 9.98 -1.47
N LYS A 343 18.50 9.15 -2.09
CA LYS A 343 19.14 7.97 -1.48
C LYS A 343 20.00 8.36 -0.28
N LYS A 344 20.85 9.38 -0.40
CA LYS A 344 21.69 9.88 0.70
C LYS A 344 20.87 10.41 1.88
N TYR A 345 19.78 11.12 1.59
CA TYR A 345 18.85 11.61 2.59
C TYR A 345 18.24 10.44 3.39
N VAL A 346 17.72 9.42 2.71
CA VAL A 346 17.13 8.25 3.38
C VAL A 346 18.19 7.42 4.12
N GLN A 347 19.41 7.28 3.59
CA GLN A 347 20.52 6.65 4.32
C GLN A 347 20.81 7.38 5.64
N THR A 348 20.73 8.71 5.64
CA THR A 348 20.88 9.51 6.86
C THR A 348 19.76 9.23 7.85
N LEU A 349 18.49 9.19 7.39
CA LEU A 349 17.35 8.83 8.24
C LEU A 349 17.52 7.43 8.87
N VAL A 350 17.93 6.44 8.08
CA VAL A 350 18.17 5.07 8.55
C VAL A 350 19.29 5.03 9.58
N GLN A 351 20.39 5.76 9.35
CA GLN A 351 21.49 5.83 10.32
C GLN A 351 21.03 6.49 11.62
N SER A 352 20.32 7.62 11.55
CA SER A 352 19.77 8.28 12.74
C SER A 352 18.79 7.39 13.52
N ALA A 353 18.01 6.55 12.83
CA ALA A 353 17.16 5.57 13.49
C ALA A 353 17.97 4.51 14.23
N ILE A 354 19.02 3.96 13.61
CA ILE A 354 19.95 3.02 14.26
C ILE A 354 20.56 3.66 15.51
N ASP A 355 21.04 4.90 15.39
CA ASP A 355 21.63 5.64 16.51
C ASP A 355 20.61 5.85 17.65
N THR A 356 19.35 6.17 17.30
CA THR A 356 18.26 6.33 18.29
C THR A 356 17.97 5.02 19.02
N TYR A 357 17.98 3.86 18.34
CA TYR A 357 17.86 2.56 18.99
C TYR A 357 19.03 2.30 19.95
N ASN A 358 20.28 2.56 19.54
CA ASN A 358 21.46 2.41 20.40
C ASN A 358 21.37 3.31 21.64
N GLU A 359 20.88 4.54 21.48
CA GLU A 359 20.65 5.44 22.62
C GLU A 359 19.57 4.91 23.57
N LEU A 360 18.48 4.35 23.06
CA LEU A 360 17.45 3.72 23.90
C LEU A 360 18.03 2.55 24.70
N GLU A 361 18.82 1.69 24.07
CA GLU A 361 19.48 0.56 24.74
C GLU A 361 20.47 1.02 25.82
N ASN A 362 21.25 2.07 25.55
CA ASN A 362 22.13 2.71 26.53
C ASN A 362 21.36 3.32 27.72
N ASN A 363 20.07 3.60 27.56
CA ASN A 363 19.15 4.05 28.61
C ASN A 363 18.25 2.91 29.13
N TYR A 364 18.67 1.65 28.94
CA TYR A 364 18.00 0.45 29.43
C TYR A 364 16.59 0.20 28.84
N VAL A 365 16.28 0.79 27.68
CA VAL A 365 15.07 0.50 26.92
C VAL A 365 15.41 -0.42 25.75
N TYR A 366 14.90 -1.65 25.81
CA TYR A 366 15.08 -2.65 24.76
C TYR A 366 13.76 -2.87 24.02
N LEU A 367 13.69 -2.42 22.78
CA LEU A 367 12.54 -2.64 21.91
C LEU A 367 12.74 -3.92 21.09
N ASP A 368 11.79 -4.83 21.14
CA ASP A 368 11.90 -6.14 20.50
C ASP A 368 10.80 -6.38 19.45
N ASN A 369 10.89 -7.53 18.76
CA ASN A 369 9.87 -8.01 17.83
C ASN A 369 9.43 -6.92 16.83
N GLU A 370 8.14 -6.57 16.79
CA GLU A 370 7.57 -5.58 15.88
C GLU A 370 8.12 -4.16 16.12
N SER A 371 8.52 -3.84 17.35
CA SER A 371 9.08 -2.54 17.74
C SER A 371 10.58 -2.45 17.54
N GLY A 372 11.26 -3.58 17.27
CA GLY A 372 12.71 -3.65 17.12
C GLY A 372 13.24 -3.04 15.81
N ASN A 373 14.56 -3.00 15.67
CA ASN A 373 15.28 -2.39 14.54
C ASN A 373 15.65 -3.38 13.42
N TYR A 374 14.98 -4.55 13.36
CA TYR A 374 15.36 -5.69 12.51
C TYR A 374 15.47 -5.37 11.01
N HIS A 375 14.75 -4.35 10.52
CA HIS A 375 14.73 -3.93 9.12
C HIS A 375 15.85 -2.94 8.76
N LEU A 376 16.38 -2.17 9.71
CA LEU A 376 17.23 -1.01 9.42
C LEU A 376 18.55 -1.38 8.75
N ASN A 377 19.21 -2.45 9.19
CA ASN A 377 20.46 -2.91 8.57
C ASN A 377 20.25 -3.46 7.15
N ILE A 378 19.08 -4.05 6.89
CA ILE A 378 18.71 -4.56 5.57
C ILE A 378 18.41 -3.39 4.65
N TRP A 379 17.70 -2.37 5.13
CA TRP A 379 17.48 -1.12 4.41
C TRP A 379 18.79 -0.41 4.09
N LYS A 380 19.71 -0.30 5.06
CA LYS A 380 21.03 0.27 4.85
C LYS A 380 21.81 -0.49 3.76
N SER A 381 21.79 -1.82 3.81
CA SER A 381 22.45 -2.67 2.80
C SER A 381 21.81 -2.52 1.41
N TYR A 382 20.49 -2.51 1.35
CA TYR A 382 19.72 -2.29 0.13
C TYR A 382 20.02 -0.92 -0.51
N LEU A 383 20.01 0.14 0.31
CA LEU A 383 20.39 1.48 -0.09
C LEU A 383 21.86 1.57 -0.52
N ALA A 384 22.77 0.76 0.04
CA ALA A 384 24.17 0.76 -0.40
C ALA A 384 24.39 -0.02 -1.71
N SER A 385 23.64 -1.10 -1.95
CA SER A 385 23.89 -2.07 -3.04
C SER A 385 23.32 -1.70 -4.42
N SER A 386 22.83 -0.48 -4.57
CA SER A 386 21.94 -0.04 -5.67
C SER A 386 22.54 1.03 -6.57
#